data_AF-A0A8H3FWE3-F1
#
_entry.id   AF-A0A8H3FWE3-F1
#
_cell.length_a   1.000
_cell.length_b   1.000
_cell.length_c   1.000
_cell.angle_alpha   90.00
_cell.angle_beta   90.00
_cell.angle_gamma   90.00
#
_symmetry.space_group_name_H-M   'P 1'
#
loop_
_entity.id
_entity.type
_entity.pdbx_description
1 polymer ?
#
loop_
_entity_poly.entity_id
_entity_poly.type
_entity_poly.pdbx_seq_one_letter_code
_entity_poly.pdbx_strand_id
1 'polypeptide(L)'
;MQSARDIPLIITSAASSSERRITPSWTIAQLKAKLEPVTGIPPSLQRLLLRLPNQPERAVEAADEATAQVGQWQLVDYAELHVVSLNPQASNSIPSDPSGVPKYTMSAETYEALPSTVLAYKKNHHIGRFDPNVTQIQQQKIQEAWQEIDSKSEWS
;
A
#
# COMPACT_ATOMS: atom_id res chain seq x y z
N MET A 1 17.96 21.41 -28.24
CA MET A 1 16.86 20.44 -28.12
C MET A 1 16.14 20.76 -26.83
N GLN A 2 14.90 21.26 -26.89
CA GLN A 2 14.13 21.60 -25.70
C GLN A 2 13.71 20.30 -25.01
N SER A 3 14.19 20.06 -23.79
CA SER A 3 13.70 18.98 -22.95
C SER A 3 12.21 19.25 -22.67
N ALA A 4 11.33 18.41 -23.21
CA ALA A 4 9.91 18.51 -22.92
C ALA A 4 9.70 18.38 -21.41
N ARG A 5 9.07 19.37 -20.79
CA ARG A 5 8.75 19.37 -19.36
C ARG A 5 7.83 18.19 -19.04
N ASP A 6 8.09 17.51 -17.93
CA ASP A 6 7.17 16.47 -17.45
C ASP A 6 5.85 17.09 -16.97
N ILE A 7 4.75 16.47 -17.37
CA ILE A 7 3.38 16.94 -17.10
C ILE A 7 2.78 16.06 -15.99
N PRO A 8 2.38 16.62 -14.83
CA PRO A 8 1.68 15.88 -13.80
C PRO A 8 0.29 15.48 -14.31
N LEU A 9 -0.10 14.22 -14.14
CA LEU A 9 -1.41 13.66 -14.45
C LEU A 9 -1.94 12.89 -13.24
N ILE A 10 -3.26 12.81 -13.12
CA ILE A 10 -3.93 11.95 -12.15
C ILE A 10 -4.18 10.59 -12.80
N ILE A 11 -3.50 9.56 -12.33
CA ILE A 11 -3.66 8.19 -12.82
C ILE A 11 -4.73 7.51 -11.98
N THR A 12 -5.80 7.06 -12.61
CA THR A 12 -6.92 6.38 -11.94
C THR A 12 -7.11 4.99 -12.53
N SER A 13 -7.32 3.99 -11.67
CA SER A 13 -7.62 2.61 -12.04
C SER A 13 -8.62 2.03 -11.03
N ALA A 14 -9.16 0.84 -11.30
CA ALA A 14 -10.14 0.22 -10.40
C ALA A 14 -9.61 -0.02 -8.97
N ALA A 15 -8.31 -0.25 -8.81
CA ALA A 15 -7.68 -0.59 -7.53
C ALA A 15 -6.84 0.54 -6.92
N SER A 16 -6.51 1.58 -7.68
CA SER A 16 -5.55 2.60 -7.26
C SER A 16 -5.79 3.94 -7.96
N SER A 17 -5.54 5.04 -7.22
CA SER A 17 -5.49 6.39 -7.75
C SER A 17 -4.21 7.07 -7.26
N SER A 18 -3.45 7.72 -8.15
CA SER A 18 -2.15 8.31 -7.83
C SER A 18 -1.79 9.43 -8.81
N GLU A 19 -1.15 10.49 -8.33
CA GLU A 19 -0.55 11.51 -9.20
C GLU A 19 0.81 11.04 -9.76
N ARG A 20 1.06 11.27 -11.05
CA ARG A 20 2.34 10.94 -11.71
C ARG A 20 2.74 11.95 -12.77
N ARG A 21 4.05 12.19 -12.87
CA ARG A 21 4.65 13.01 -13.93
C ARG A 21 4.93 12.17 -15.17
N ILE A 22 4.36 12.56 -16.31
CA ILE A 22 4.51 11.89 -17.60
C ILE A 22 5.35 12.77 -18.52
N THR A 23 6.42 12.20 -19.09
CA THR A 23 7.22 12.90 -20.09
C THR A 23 6.56 12.78 -21.47
N PRO A 24 6.26 13.88 -22.18
CA PRO A 24 5.59 13.83 -23.49
C PRO A 24 6.34 13.04 -24.57
N SER A 25 7.67 12.92 -24.43
CA SER A 25 8.53 12.16 -25.35
C SER A 25 8.47 10.64 -25.15
N TRP A 26 7.85 10.16 -24.07
CA TRP A 26 7.64 8.72 -23.89
C TRP A 26 6.72 8.19 -24.96
N THR A 27 6.96 6.94 -25.36
CA THR A 27 6.06 6.21 -26.25
C THR A 27 4.90 5.63 -25.45
N ILE A 28 3.79 5.29 -26.10
CA ILE A 28 2.66 4.64 -25.41
C ILE A 28 3.13 3.35 -24.73
N ALA A 29 3.96 2.55 -25.40
CA ALA A 29 4.52 1.32 -24.83
C ALA A 29 5.34 1.60 -23.55
N GLN A 30 6.17 2.65 -23.55
CA GLN A 30 6.94 3.05 -22.37
C GLN A 30 6.03 3.53 -21.23
N LEU A 31 4.99 4.30 -21.55
CA LEU A 31 4.00 4.73 -20.57
C LEU A 31 3.31 3.52 -19.91
N LYS A 32 2.80 2.59 -20.72
CA LYS A 32 2.13 1.37 -20.22
C LYS A 32 3.04 0.54 -19.31
N ALA A 33 4.30 0.33 -19.72
CA ALA A 33 5.29 -0.36 -18.89
C ALA A 33 5.54 0.33 -17.55
N LYS A 34 5.56 1.68 -17.52
CA LYS A 34 5.70 2.45 -16.27
C LYS A 34 4.45 2.44 -15.39
N LEU A 35 3.27 2.16 -15.96
CA LEU A 35 2.00 2.08 -15.25
C LEU A 35 1.71 0.68 -14.67
N GLU A 36 2.38 -0.36 -15.17
CA GLU A 36 2.26 -1.73 -14.66
C GLU A 36 2.56 -1.87 -13.16
N PRO A 37 3.71 -1.40 -12.61
CA PRO A 37 4.00 -1.56 -11.17
C PRO A 37 3.07 -0.75 -10.25
N VAL A 38 2.20 0.08 -10.81
CA VAL A 38 1.27 0.99 -10.10
C VAL A 38 -0.12 0.40 -10.04
N THR A 39 -0.55 -0.10 -11.19
CA THR A 39 -1.91 -0.58 -11.42
C THR A 39 -2.00 -2.08 -11.28
N GLY A 40 -0.88 -2.80 -11.36
CA GLY A 40 -0.81 -4.26 -11.43
C GLY A 40 -1.33 -4.83 -12.76
N ILE A 41 -1.66 -3.98 -13.73
CA ILE A 41 -2.20 -4.41 -15.03
C ILE A 41 -1.03 -4.53 -16.01
N PRO A 42 -0.83 -5.67 -16.68
CA PRO A 42 0.25 -5.81 -17.66
C PRO A 42 -0.02 -4.93 -18.90
N PRO A 43 1.01 -4.40 -19.59
CA PRO A 43 0.88 -3.45 -20.70
C PRO A 43 -0.06 -3.92 -21.82
N SER A 44 -0.07 -5.22 -22.12
CA SER A 44 -0.95 -5.82 -23.14
C SER A 44 -2.43 -5.79 -22.77
N LEU A 45 -2.76 -5.64 -21.49
CA LEU A 45 -4.12 -5.59 -20.97
C LEU A 45 -4.50 -4.19 -20.48
N GLN A 46 -3.66 -3.18 -20.70
CA GLN A 46 -3.95 -1.79 -20.36
C GLN A 46 -4.63 -1.06 -21.52
N ARG A 47 -5.84 -0.56 -21.28
CA ARG A 47 -6.47 0.46 -22.11
C ARG A 47 -6.37 1.82 -21.43
N LEU A 48 -5.78 2.79 -22.11
CA LEU A 48 -5.55 4.14 -21.59
C LEU A 48 -6.62 5.10 -22.12
N LEU A 49 -7.25 5.84 -21.21
CA LEU A 49 -8.34 6.76 -21.50
C LEU A 49 -8.01 8.11 -20.88
N LEU A 50 -7.79 9.13 -21.71
CA LEU A 50 -7.49 10.49 -21.27
C LEU A 50 -8.79 11.29 -21.13
N ARG A 51 -8.98 11.90 -19.96
CA ARG A 51 -10.08 12.82 -19.68
C ARG A 51 -9.52 14.22 -19.45
N LEU A 52 -9.94 15.13 -20.32
CA LEU A 52 -9.64 16.55 -20.21
C LEU A 52 -10.89 17.30 -19.71
N PRO A 53 -10.74 18.42 -19.00
CA PRO A 53 -11.87 19.23 -18.58
C PRO A 53 -12.67 19.67 -19.82
N ASN A 54 -13.99 19.51 -19.77
CA ASN A 54 -14.94 19.86 -20.82
C ASN A 54 -14.72 19.16 -22.18
N GLN A 55 -14.05 18.01 -22.22
CA GLN A 55 -13.93 17.19 -23.43
C GLN A 55 -14.37 15.75 -23.16
N PRO A 56 -14.86 15.03 -24.19
CA PRO A 56 -15.12 13.61 -24.06
C PRO A 56 -13.82 12.84 -23.79
N GLU A 57 -13.97 11.68 -23.15
CA GLU A 57 -12.87 10.75 -22.94
C GLU A 57 -12.27 10.30 -24.28
N ARG A 58 -10.94 10.36 -24.38
CA ARG A 58 -10.21 10.00 -25.59
C ARG A 58 -9.28 8.82 -25.32
N ALA A 59 -9.36 7.79 -26.17
CA ALA A 59 -8.42 6.68 -26.10
C ALA A 59 -7.01 7.13 -26.49
N VAL A 60 -6.03 6.74 -25.68
CA VAL A 60 -4.60 6.92 -25.96
C VAL A 60 -4.07 5.61 -26.53
N GLU A 61 -4.27 5.44 -27.85
CA GLU A 61 -3.90 4.25 -28.61
C GLU A 61 -3.34 4.62 -29.99
N ALA A 62 -2.42 3.81 -30.50
CA ALA A 62 -1.85 3.99 -31.83
C ALA A 62 -1.66 2.65 -32.52
N ALA A 63 -1.61 2.65 -33.86
CA ALA A 63 -1.30 1.44 -34.63
C ALA A 63 0.06 0.85 -34.27
N ASP A 64 1.04 1.70 -33.96
CA ASP A 64 2.34 1.30 -33.44
C ASP A 64 2.65 2.07 -32.14
N GLU A 65 2.42 1.42 -31.01
CA GLU A 65 2.61 2.01 -29.67
C GLU A 65 4.09 2.16 -29.29
N ALA A 66 4.99 1.52 -30.02
CA ALA A 66 6.43 1.58 -29.80
C ALA A 66 7.05 2.87 -30.36
N THR A 67 6.42 3.51 -31.35
CA THR A 67 6.88 4.77 -31.95
C THR A 67 6.02 5.97 -31.56
N ALA A 68 4.72 5.76 -31.34
CA ALA A 68 3.78 6.83 -31.02
C ALA A 68 4.09 7.46 -29.65
N GLN A 69 4.48 8.75 -29.66
CA GLN A 69 4.76 9.52 -28.44
C GLN A 69 3.47 10.01 -27.78
N VAL A 70 3.41 9.99 -26.45
CA VAL A 70 2.21 10.39 -25.69
C VAL A 70 1.90 11.90 -25.85
N GLY A 71 2.91 12.72 -26.18
CA GLY A 71 2.74 14.15 -26.41
C GLY A 71 1.73 14.51 -27.52
N GLN A 72 1.45 13.61 -28.47
CA GLN A 72 0.45 13.86 -29.53
C GLN A 72 -0.98 14.02 -28.98
N TRP A 73 -1.27 13.54 -27.77
CA TRP A 73 -2.58 13.68 -27.11
C TRP A 73 -2.74 14.97 -26.29
N GLN A 74 -1.93 16.00 -26.52
CA GLN A 74 -2.03 17.32 -25.86
C GLN A 74 -2.30 17.22 -24.36
N LEU A 75 -1.44 16.51 -23.63
CA LEU A 75 -1.57 16.34 -22.19
C LEU A 75 -1.64 17.70 -21.48
N VAL A 76 -2.53 17.83 -20.50
CA VAL A 76 -2.71 19.03 -19.68
C VAL A 76 -2.36 18.68 -18.24
N ASP A 77 -1.73 19.60 -17.50
CA ASP A 77 -1.45 19.41 -16.08
C ASP A 77 -2.73 19.00 -15.33
N TYR A 78 -2.60 17.98 -14.49
CA TYR A 78 -3.67 17.40 -13.67
C TYR A 78 -4.86 16.81 -14.44
N ALA A 79 -4.71 16.55 -15.74
CA ALA A 79 -5.70 15.74 -16.46
C ALA A 79 -5.73 14.31 -15.91
N GLU A 80 -6.91 13.68 -16.03
CA GLU A 80 -7.10 12.30 -15.57
C GLU A 80 -6.75 11.31 -16.68
N LEU A 81 -5.86 10.37 -16.37
CA LEU A 81 -5.55 9.22 -17.20
C LEU A 81 -6.13 7.97 -16.53
N HIS A 82 -7.26 7.52 -17.05
CA HIS A 82 -7.97 6.33 -16.58
C HIS A 82 -7.39 5.08 -17.25
N VAL A 83 -6.88 4.16 -16.44
CA VAL A 83 -6.29 2.88 -16.87
C VAL A 83 -7.29 1.77 -16.63
N VAL A 84 -7.80 1.20 -17.72
CA VAL A 84 -8.79 0.11 -17.69
C VAL A 84 -8.10 -1.20 -18.01
N SER A 85 -8.38 -2.24 -17.20
CA SER A 85 -7.94 -3.60 -17.47
C SER A 85 -8.85 -4.25 -18.50
N LEU A 86 -8.26 -4.81 -19.56
CA LEU A 86 -8.95 -5.65 -20.55
C LEU A 86 -9.07 -7.11 -20.12
N ASN A 87 -8.52 -7.48 -18.96
CA ASN A 87 -8.59 -8.85 -18.47
C ASN A 87 -10.01 -9.13 -17.94
N PRO A 88 -10.77 -10.08 -18.54
CA PRO A 88 -12.12 -10.43 -18.07
C PRO A 88 -12.13 -11.01 -16.64
N GLN A 89 -11.00 -11.58 -16.17
CA GLN A 89 -10.86 -12.07 -14.80
C GLN A 89 -10.54 -10.95 -13.79
N ALA A 90 -10.06 -9.79 -14.26
CA ALA A 90 -9.72 -8.67 -13.38
C ALA A 90 -10.97 -7.92 -12.88
N SER A 91 -12.16 -8.16 -13.45
CA SER A 91 -13.42 -7.65 -12.89
C SER A 91 -13.82 -8.38 -11.60
N ASN A 92 -13.20 -9.53 -11.29
CA ASN A 92 -13.27 -10.16 -9.98
C ASN A 92 -12.30 -9.47 -9.03
N SER A 93 -12.50 -8.17 -8.84
CA SER A 93 -11.75 -7.38 -7.87
C SER A 93 -11.93 -8.02 -6.50
N ILE A 94 -10.83 -8.44 -5.89
CA ILE A 94 -10.79 -8.73 -4.45
C ILE A 94 -11.39 -7.49 -3.77
N PRO A 95 -12.46 -7.62 -2.97
CA PRO A 95 -13.03 -6.47 -2.28
C PRO A 95 -11.93 -5.79 -1.46
N SER A 96 -11.78 -4.48 -1.63
CA SER A 96 -10.86 -3.65 -0.84
C SER A 96 -11.19 -3.69 0.66
N ASP A 97 -12.37 -4.20 1.01
CA ASP A 97 -12.79 -4.47 2.37
C ASP A 97 -12.36 -5.88 2.83
N PRO A 98 -11.30 -6.00 3.67
CA PRO A 98 -10.88 -7.29 4.22
C PRO A 98 -11.82 -7.80 5.32
N SER A 99 -12.90 -7.08 5.65
CA SER A 99 -13.82 -7.46 6.73
C SER A 99 -14.57 -8.76 6.42
N GLY A 100 -14.77 -9.08 5.15
CA GLY A 100 -15.36 -10.35 4.68
C GLY A 100 -14.38 -11.52 4.56
N VAL A 101 -13.07 -11.30 4.73
CA VAL A 101 -12.08 -12.38 4.61
C VAL A 101 -11.97 -13.13 5.93
N PRO A 102 -12.24 -14.45 5.98
CA PRO A 102 -12.12 -15.22 7.21
C PRO A 102 -10.67 -15.18 7.71
N LYS A 103 -10.45 -14.49 8.83
CA LYS A 103 -9.15 -14.42 9.48
C LYS A 103 -8.88 -15.75 10.17
N TYR A 104 -7.76 -16.37 9.87
CA TYR A 104 -7.32 -17.56 10.58
C TYR A 104 -7.05 -17.20 12.05
N THR A 105 -7.69 -17.92 12.96
CA THR A 105 -7.41 -17.86 14.41
C THR A 105 -6.80 -19.19 14.84
N MET A 106 -5.63 -19.10 15.46
CA MET A 106 -4.97 -20.27 16.06
C MET A 106 -5.38 -20.35 17.53
N SER A 107 -5.68 -21.55 18.03
CA SER A 107 -5.88 -21.74 19.47
C SER A 107 -4.59 -21.42 20.23
N ALA A 108 -4.73 -20.91 21.45
CA ALA A 108 -3.58 -20.58 22.29
C ALA A 108 -2.67 -21.80 22.47
N GLU A 109 -3.22 -22.97 22.79
CA GLU A 109 -2.48 -24.22 23.00
C GLU A 109 -1.60 -24.59 21.80
N THR A 110 -2.14 -24.49 20.58
CA THR A 110 -1.36 -24.81 19.37
C THR A 110 -0.27 -23.77 19.14
N TYR A 111 -0.53 -22.49 19.41
CA TYR A 111 0.48 -21.44 19.32
C TYR A 111 1.62 -21.62 20.33
N GLU A 112 1.32 -22.11 21.55
CA GLU A 112 2.31 -22.39 22.59
C GLU A 112 3.21 -23.58 22.27
N ALA A 113 2.70 -24.58 21.55
CA ALA A 113 3.46 -25.75 21.13
C ALA A 113 4.44 -25.47 19.98
N LEU A 114 4.25 -24.36 19.24
CA LEU A 114 5.09 -24.03 18.09
C LEU A 114 6.49 -23.51 18.52
N PRO A 115 7.58 -24.15 18.07
CA PRO A 115 8.94 -23.81 18.52
C PRO A 115 9.46 -22.51 17.92
N SER A 116 8.98 -22.09 16.76
CA SER A 116 9.44 -20.90 16.02
C SER A 116 8.52 -19.69 16.22
N THR A 117 7.98 -19.51 17.43
CA THR A 117 7.13 -18.37 17.77
C THR A 117 7.87 -17.38 18.66
N VAL A 118 7.41 -16.13 18.63
CA VAL A 118 7.88 -15.07 19.54
C VAL A 118 7.67 -15.49 21.00
N LEU A 119 6.60 -16.24 21.29
CA LEU A 119 6.34 -16.78 22.62
C LEU A 119 7.39 -17.80 23.05
N ALA A 120 7.69 -18.79 22.20
CA ALA A 120 8.73 -19.78 22.48
C ALA A 120 10.11 -19.14 22.67
N TYR A 121 10.45 -18.14 21.84
CA TYR A 121 11.66 -17.34 22.01
C TYR A 121 11.69 -16.62 23.37
N LYS A 122 10.62 -15.90 23.72
CA LYS A 122 10.53 -15.19 25.01
C LYS A 122 10.63 -16.14 26.20
N LYS A 123 10.06 -17.34 26.09
CA LYS A 123 10.13 -18.38 27.12
C LYS A 123 11.55 -18.94 27.27
N ASN A 124 12.21 -19.29 26.16
CA ASN A 124 13.55 -19.87 26.16
C ASN A 124 14.63 -18.89 26.66
N HIS A 125 14.42 -17.60 26.43
CA HIS A 125 15.34 -16.54 26.84
C HIS A 125 14.93 -15.83 28.14
N HIS A 126 13.90 -16.32 28.84
CA HIS A 126 13.41 -15.76 30.11
C HIS A 126 13.07 -14.26 30.02
N ILE A 127 12.48 -13.83 28.91
CA ILE A 127 12.22 -12.41 28.63
C ILE A 127 10.84 -12.00 29.16
N GLY A 128 10.80 -10.92 29.93
CA GLY A 128 9.55 -10.30 30.38
C GLY A 128 8.81 -11.17 31.39
N ARG A 129 7.59 -11.63 31.06
CA ARG A 129 6.77 -12.45 31.98
C ARG A 129 7.32 -13.85 32.27
N PHE A 130 8.34 -14.27 31.52
CA PHE A 130 9.00 -15.56 31.67
C PHE A 130 10.31 -15.45 32.45
N ASP A 131 10.65 -14.27 32.96
CA ASP A 131 11.77 -14.08 33.87
C ASP A 131 11.47 -14.75 35.24
N PRO A 132 12.37 -15.58 35.79
CA PRO A 132 12.14 -16.25 37.07
C PRO A 132 11.96 -15.29 38.25
N ASN A 133 12.43 -14.05 38.15
CA ASN A 133 12.27 -13.03 39.19
C ASN A 133 11.08 -12.10 38.92
N VAL A 134 10.23 -12.39 37.92
CA VAL A 134 9.15 -11.46 37.54
C VAL A 134 8.21 -11.15 38.70
N THR A 135 7.92 -12.14 39.56
CA THR A 135 7.06 -11.95 40.74
C THR A 135 7.70 -11.03 41.76
N GLN A 136 9.01 -11.13 41.98
CA GLN A 136 9.74 -10.24 42.89
C GLN A 136 9.84 -8.82 42.32
N ILE A 137 10.15 -8.68 41.02
CA ILE A 137 10.23 -7.37 40.34
C ILE A 137 8.86 -6.67 40.35
N GLN A 138 7.76 -7.41 40.18
CA GLN A 138 6.41 -6.87 40.28
C GLN A 138 6.05 -6.48 41.72
N GLN A 139 6.37 -7.32 42.71
CA GLN A 139 6.13 -7.01 44.12
C GLN A 139 6.93 -5.79 44.58
N GLN A 140 8.18 -5.66 44.14
CA GLN A 140 9.03 -4.51 44.44
C GLN A 140 8.44 -3.21 43.87
N LYS A 141 8.01 -3.22 42.60
CA LYS A 141 7.31 -2.09 41.99
C LYS A 141 6.00 -1.72 42.69
N ILE A 142 5.24 -2.72 43.14
CA ILE A 142 4.00 -2.49 43.90
C ILE A 142 4.33 -1.85 45.26
N GLN A 143 5.35 -2.34 45.97
CA GLN A 143 5.79 -1.76 47.23
C GLN A 143 6.31 -0.33 47.06
N GLU A 144 7.12 -0.05 46.04
CA GLU A 144 7.61 1.28 45.73
C GLU A 144 6.45 2.25 45.43
N ALA A 145 5.43 1.80 44.69
CA ALA A 145 4.23 2.59 44.43
C ALA A 145 3.43 2.88 45.72
N TRP A 146 3.30 1.91 46.63
CA TRP A 146 2.65 2.13 47.92
C TRP A 146 3.43 3.08 48.83
N GLN A 147 4.77 3.00 48.84
CA GLN A 147 5.62 3.92 49.59
C GLN A 147 5.54 5.35 49.06
N GLU A 148 5.48 5.53 47.74
CA GLU A 148 5.31 6.85 47.12
C GLU A 148 3.95 7.47 47.45
N ILE A 149 2.88 6.67 47.51
CA ILE A 149 1.54 7.12 47.91
C ILE A 149 1.54 7.54 49.40
N ASP A 150 2.14 6.74 50.27
CA ASP A 150 2.24 6.99 51.72
C ASP A 150 3.05 8.26 52.01
N SER A 151 4.26 8.37 51.47
CA SER A 151 5.12 9.55 51.61
C SER A 151 4.48 10.82 51.02
N LYS A 152 3.61 10.72 50.00
CA LYS A 152 2.91 11.89 49.46
C LYS A 152 1.70 12.30 50.30
N SER A 153 1.10 11.36 51.03
CA SER A 153 0.01 11.61 51.97
C SER A 153 0.48 12.19 53.29
N GLU A 154 1.73 11.96 53.70
CA GLU A 154 2.34 12.54 54.91
C GLU A 154 2.76 14.02 54.76
N TRP A 155 2.80 14.56 53.54
CA TRP A 155 3.19 15.94 53.25
C TRP A 155 2.01 16.83 52.78
N SER A 156 0.77 16.34 52.89
CA SER A 156 -0.49 17.10 52.66
C SER A 156 -1.24 17.29 53.97
#